data_AF-A0A453GGT6-F1
#
_entry.id   AF-A0A453GGT6-F1
#
_cell.length_a   1.000
_cell.length_b   1.000
_cell.length_c   1.000
_cell.angle_alpha   90.00
_cell.angle_beta   90.00
_cell.angle_gamma   90.00
#
_symmetry.space_group_name_H-M   'P 1'
#
loop_
_entity.id
_entity.type
_entity.pdbx_description
1 polymer ?
#
loop_
_entity_poly.entity_id
_entity_poly.type
_entity_poly.pdbx_seq_one_letter_code
_entity_poly.pdbx_strand_id
1 'polypeptide(L)'
;MPPVLESDMHSREYLAEQKCKGEAYLKERDARIAEHKAAEQESLKDIQSIARSLVYPSAPNAQLTQKARGADDCSDLEYEPDAEEEAYVEEEDLRGEEEVALPKSKAMEALSNKPPNITHENWTSLVNKWSDKRNKKICQMNKENREAVRQHQKTGSMSYVSYFSKLKKDKYNNHDPSPIEFFKDTHTNSKTDSMS
;
A
#
# COMPACT_ATOMS: atom_id res chain seq x y z
N MET A 1 44.21 13.97 47.28
CA MET A 1 43.25 13.93 46.16
C MET A 1 41.93 14.47 46.67
N PRO A 2 41.25 15.41 45.98
CA PRO A 2 39.94 15.87 46.45
C PRO A 2 38.90 14.76 46.19
N PRO A 3 37.93 14.56 47.10
CA PRO A 3 36.86 13.59 46.90
C PRO A 3 35.94 14.07 45.77
N VAL A 4 35.63 13.16 44.83
CA VAL A 4 34.65 13.41 43.78
C VAL A 4 33.27 13.53 44.44
N LEU A 5 32.57 14.64 44.20
CA LEU A 5 31.26 14.92 44.79
C LEU A 5 30.23 13.91 44.26
N GLU A 6 29.46 13.28 45.15
CA GLU A 6 28.43 12.27 44.82
C GLU A 6 27.39 12.75 43.80
N SER A 7 27.16 14.08 43.72
CA SER A 7 26.29 14.72 42.73
C SER A 7 26.80 14.59 41.29
N ASP A 8 28.12 14.54 41.12
CA ASP A 8 28.78 14.46 39.81
C ASP A 8 28.76 13.01 39.27
N MET A 9 28.77 12.03 40.17
CA MET A 9 28.55 10.61 39.83
C MET A 9 27.12 10.35 39.36
N HIS A 10 26.10 10.83 40.08
CA HIS A 10 24.70 10.69 39.68
C HIS A 10 24.40 11.36 38.33
N SER A 11 25.06 12.48 38.04
CA SER A 11 24.93 13.19 36.76
C SER A 11 25.53 12.40 35.60
N ARG A 12 26.67 11.72 35.80
CA ARG A 12 27.31 10.86 34.79
C ARG A 12 26.50 9.61 34.52
N GLU A 13 25.98 8.96 35.56
CA GLU A 13 25.14 7.77 35.43
C GLU A 13 23.85 8.08 34.67
N TYR A 14 23.18 9.19 34.99
CA TYR A 14 22.00 9.65 34.27
C TYR A 14 22.29 9.88 32.78
N LEU A 15 23.39 10.55 32.44
CA LEU A 15 23.79 10.78 31.05
C LEU A 15 24.11 9.47 30.30
N ALA A 16 24.78 8.52 30.96
CA ALA A 16 25.07 7.21 30.38
C ALA A 16 23.77 6.43 30.11
N GLU A 17 22.83 6.45 31.05
CA GLU A 17 21.54 5.79 30.89
C GLU A 17 20.72 6.39 29.73
N GLN A 18 20.71 7.72 29.59
CA GLN A 18 20.05 8.38 28.44
C GLN A 18 20.70 8.02 27.10
N LYS A 19 22.03 7.92 27.04
CA LYS A 19 22.73 7.45 25.84
C LYS A 19 22.35 6.01 25.49
N CYS A 20 22.39 5.09 26.46
CA CYS A 20 22.00 3.71 26.24
C CYS A 20 20.53 3.58 25.78
N LYS A 21 19.62 4.37 26.35
CA LYS A 21 18.21 4.42 25.92
C LYS A 21 18.06 4.94 24.49
N GLY A 22 18.80 5.99 24.13
CA GLY A 22 18.82 6.53 22.77
C GLY A 22 19.37 5.54 21.74
N GLU A 23 20.46 4.85 22.08
CA GLU A 23 21.05 3.80 21.23
C GLU A 23 20.10 2.61 21.04
N ALA A 24 19.44 2.16 22.11
CA ALA A 24 18.44 1.10 22.04
C ALA A 24 17.27 1.48 21.11
N TYR A 25 16.75 2.71 21.23
CA TYR A 25 15.68 3.21 20.37
C TYR A 25 16.08 3.24 18.89
N LEU A 26 17.29 3.71 18.57
CA LEU A 26 17.79 3.72 17.20
C LEU A 26 17.93 2.31 16.63
N LYS A 27 18.47 1.37 17.43
CA LYS A 27 18.60 -0.03 17.04
C LYS A 27 17.25 -0.68 16.77
N GLU A 28 16.25 -0.43 17.61
CA GLU A 28 14.90 -0.95 17.43
C GLU A 28 14.19 -0.35 16.20
N ARG A 29 14.39 0.95 15.96
CA ARG A 29 13.90 1.61 14.74
C ARG A 29 14.51 0.97 13.49
N ASP A 30 15.83 0.78 13.48
CA ASP A 30 16.53 0.23 12.32
C ASP A 30 16.14 -1.24 12.06
N ALA A 31 15.89 -2.01 13.12
CA ALA A 31 15.33 -3.37 13.02
C ALA A 31 13.94 -3.36 12.36
N ARG A 32 13.02 -2.49 12.79
CA ARG A 32 11.69 -2.33 12.16
C ARG A 32 11.78 -1.95 10.68
N ILE A 33 12.72 -1.07 10.32
CA ILE A 33 12.94 -0.69 8.91
C ILE A 33 13.45 -1.90 8.10
N ALA A 34 14.35 -2.70 8.67
CA ALA A 34 14.85 -3.90 8.01
C ALA A 34 13.76 -4.96 7.81
N GLU A 35 12.91 -5.19 8.82
CA GLU A 35 11.76 -6.10 8.74
C GLU A 35 10.77 -5.67 7.64
N HIS A 36 10.42 -4.38 7.61
CA HIS A 36 9.52 -3.86 6.58
C HIS A 36 10.10 -4.05 5.17
N LYS A 37 11.39 -3.77 4.99
CA LYS A 37 12.08 -3.98 3.70
C LYS A 37 12.12 -5.46 3.29
N ALA A 38 12.31 -6.36 4.25
CA ALA A 38 12.30 -7.80 3.99
C ALA A 38 10.91 -8.27 3.53
N ALA A 39 9.86 -7.83 4.23
CA ALA A 39 8.47 -8.14 3.89
C ALA A 39 8.07 -7.58 2.50
N GLU A 40 8.48 -6.36 2.17
CA GLU A 40 8.29 -5.80 0.83
C GLU A 40 9.01 -6.65 -0.22
N GLN A 41 10.25 -7.06 0.03
CA GLN A 41 11.03 -7.87 -0.90
C GLN A 41 10.38 -9.24 -1.15
N GLU A 42 9.80 -9.85 -0.12
CA GLU A 42 9.04 -11.10 -0.23
C GLU A 42 7.79 -10.92 -1.09
N SER A 43 6.98 -9.88 -0.82
CA SER A 43 5.80 -9.58 -1.63
C SER A 43 6.13 -9.33 -3.12
N LEU A 44 7.27 -8.68 -3.39
CA LEU A 44 7.74 -8.44 -4.75
C LEU A 44 8.14 -9.74 -5.45
N LYS A 45 8.76 -10.69 -4.73
CA LYS A 45 9.10 -12.01 -5.29
C LYS A 45 7.84 -12.79 -5.64
N ASP A 46 6.81 -12.74 -4.80
CA ASP A 46 5.54 -13.41 -5.05
C ASP A 46 4.84 -12.84 -6.27
N ILE A 47 4.72 -11.52 -6.36
CA ILE A 47 4.11 -10.84 -7.51
C ILE A 47 4.89 -11.19 -8.80
N GLN A 48 6.22 -11.16 -8.75
CA GLN A 48 7.05 -11.56 -9.89
C GLN A 48 6.89 -13.04 -10.25
N SER A 49 6.69 -13.92 -9.26
CA SER A 49 6.43 -15.34 -9.50
C SER A 49 5.11 -15.55 -10.25
N ILE A 50 4.05 -14.90 -9.78
CA ILE A 50 2.73 -14.92 -10.41
C ILE A 50 2.81 -14.34 -11.84
N ALA A 51 3.51 -13.22 -12.02
CA ALA A 51 3.70 -12.64 -13.35
C ALA A 51 4.46 -13.60 -14.29
N ARG A 52 5.50 -14.28 -13.80
CA ARG A 52 6.24 -15.29 -14.57
C ARG A 52 5.36 -16.47 -14.98
N SER A 53 4.50 -16.98 -14.10
CA SER A 53 3.59 -18.09 -14.44
C SER A 53 2.53 -17.70 -15.46
N LEU A 54 2.11 -16.43 -15.48
CA LEU A 54 1.16 -15.91 -16.47
C LEU A 54 1.80 -15.72 -17.85
N VAL A 55 3.07 -15.27 -17.89
CA VAL A 55 3.80 -15.01 -19.15
C VAL A 55 4.35 -16.31 -19.74
N TYR A 56 4.79 -17.23 -18.89
CA TYR A 56 5.26 -18.56 -19.27
C TYR A 56 4.47 -19.59 -18.48
N PRO A 57 3.26 -19.96 -18.94
CA PRO A 57 2.61 -21.14 -18.40
C PRO A 57 3.57 -22.30 -18.62
N SER A 58 4.05 -22.92 -17.54
CA SER A 58 4.90 -24.09 -17.66
C SER A 58 4.20 -25.09 -18.57
N ALA A 59 4.77 -25.31 -19.76
CA ALA A 59 4.36 -26.40 -20.61
C ALA A 59 4.44 -27.68 -19.75
N PRO A 60 3.44 -28.58 -19.82
CA PRO A 60 3.54 -29.86 -19.16
C PRO A 60 4.80 -30.53 -19.72
N ASN A 61 5.67 -30.95 -18.79
CA ASN A 61 6.89 -31.71 -19.01
C ASN A 61 6.79 -32.55 -20.30
N ALA A 62 7.41 -32.06 -21.37
CA ALA A 62 7.50 -32.78 -22.63
C ALA A 62 8.36 -34.02 -22.36
N GLN A 63 7.67 -35.13 -22.15
CA GLN A 63 8.29 -36.43 -22.20
C GLN A 63 9.05 -36.54 -23.53
N LEU A 64 10.29 -36.96 -23.39
CA LEU A 64 11.14 -37.49 -24.44
C LEU A 64 10.36 -38.50 -25.30
N THR A 65 9.90 -38.12 -26.48
CA THR A 65 9.53 -39.09 -27.53
C THR A 65 10.05 -38.63 -28.88
N GLN A 66 11.15 -39.27 -29.30
CA GLN A 66 11.60 -39.31 -30.69
C GLN A 66 10.51 -39.98 -31.54
N LYS A 67 9.98 -39.35 -32.60
CA LYS A 67 9.65 -39.99 -33.89
C LYS A 67 9.45 -38.94 -35.00
N ALA A 68 9.68 -39.39 -36.22
CA ALA A 68 10.05 -38.65 -37.40
C ALA A 68 8.91 -38.46 -38.42
N ARG A 69 9.10 -37.47 -39.32
CA ARG A 69 8.74 -37.38 -40.77
C ARG A 69 7.29 -37.57 -41.25
N GLY A 70 6.93 -36.71 -42.22
CA GLY A 70 5.90 -36.88 -43.27
C GLY A 70 4.78 -35.83 -43.14
N ALA A 71 4.71 -34.78 -43.95
CA ALA A 71 4.31 -34.68 -45.37
C ALA A 71 2.78 -34.77 -45.59
N ASP A 72 2.27 -33.65 -46.12
CA ASP A 72 1.16 -33.45 -47.07
C ASP A 72 -0.34 -33.50 -46.68
N ASP A 73 -1.01 -32.50 -47.25
CA ASP A 73 -2.35 -32.42 -47.84
C ASP A 73 -3.64 -32.09 -47.06
N CYS A 74 -4.16 -30.89 -47.42
CA CYS A 74 -5.50 -30.58 -47.92
C CYS A 74 -6.73 -31.33 -47.36
N SER A 75 -7.67 -30.58 -46.75
CA SER A 75 -8.98 -30.23 -47.34
C SER A 75 -9.99 -29.80 -46.28
N ASP A 76 -10.48 -28.58 -46.45
CA ASP A 76 -11.87 -28.11 -46.33
C ASP A 76 -12.94 -29.18 -46.02
N LEU A 77 -13.67 -29.01 -44.92
CA LEU A 77 -15.11 -29.32 -44.80
C LEU A 77 -15.73 -28.49 -43.67
N GLU A 78 -16.64 -27.59 -44.06
CA GLU A 78 -17.63 -26.94 -43.21
C GLU A 78 -18.55 -27.97 -42.51
N TYR A 79 -18.86 -27.78 -41.23
CA TYR A 79 -20.09 -28.30 -40.60
C TYR A 79 -20.42 -27.50 -39.32
N GLU A 80 -21.67 -27.02 -39.27
CA GLU A 80 -22.28 -26.15 -38.25
C GLU A 80 -22.67 -26.90 -36.95
N PRO A 81 -23.05 -26.18 -35.86
CA PRO A 81 -23.07 -26.71 -34.50
C PRO A 81 -24.42 -27.32 -34.11
N ASP A 82 -24.39 -28.45 -33.41
CA ASP A 82 -25.58 -29.02 -32.77
C ASP A 82 -25.29 -29.42 -31.31
N ALA A 83 -26.16 -28.91 -30.44
CA ALA A 83 -26.86 -29.65 -29.40
C ALA A 83 -26.07 -30.28 -28.22
N GLU A 84 -26.16 -29.59 -27.08
CA GLU A 84 -26.55 -30.10 -25.75
C GLU A 84 -25.93 -31.39 -25.18
N GLU A 85 -25.17 -31.25 -24.08
CA GLU A 85 -25.22 -32.24 -22.98
C GLU A 85 -24.94 -31.54 -21.64
N GLU A 86 -26.01 -31.35 -20.86
CA GLU A 86 -25.93 -30.96 -19.46
C GLU A 86 -25.46 -32.14 -18.61
N ALA A 87 -24.37 -31.96 -17.85
CA ALA A 87 -24.01 -32.87 -16.77
C ALA A 87 -24.10 -32.12 -15.43
N TYR A 88 -25.13 -32.49 -14.68
CA TYR A 88 -25.36 -32.20 -13.27
C TYR A 88 -24.11 -32.44 -12.42
N VAL A 89 -23.78 -31.48 -11.54
CA VAL A 89 -23.05 -31.74 -10.30
C VAL A 89 -23.97 -31.32 -9.16
N GLU A 90 -24.42 -32.32 -8.41
CA GLU A 90 -25.12 -32.21 -7.13
C GLU A 90 -24.28 -31.40 -6.15
N GLU A 91 -24.84 -30.33 -5.58
CA GLU A 91 -24.37 -29.74 -4.33
C GLU A 91 -25.54 -29.80 -3.35
N GLU A 92 -25.57 -30.87 -2.56
CA GLU A 92 -26.28 -30.87 -1.30
C GLU A 92 -25.53 -29.95 -0.33
N ASP A 93 -26.18 -28.87 0.13
CA ASP A 93 -25.79 -28.24 1.38
C ASP A 93 -27.03 -27.89 2.21
N LEU A 94 -27.16 -28.65 3.30
CA LEU A 94 -28.21 -28.54 4.30
C LEU A 94 -28.08 -27.23 5.09
N ARG A 95 -29.13 -26.41 4.98
CA ARG A 95 -29.72 -25.55 6.02
C ARG A 95 -28.76 -24.99 7.08
N GLY A 96 -28.48 -23.70 6.92
CA GLY A 96 -28.28 -22.77 8.02
C GLY A 96 -28.94 -21.45 7.66
N GLU A 97 -30.26 -21.37 7.80
CA GLU A 97 -30.96 -20.09 7.79
C GLU A 97 -30.47 -19.27 8.98
N GLU A 98 -29.49 -18.40 8.73
CA GLU A 98 -29.29 -17.21 9.53
C GLU A 98 -29.34 -16.03 8.55
N GLU A 99 -30.57 -15.63 8.20
CA GLU A 99 -30.86 -14.36 7.54
C GLU A 99 -30.52 -13.23 8.53
N VAL A 100 -29.22 -13.01 8.76
CA VAL A 100 -28.76 -11.85 9.50
C VAL A 100 -28.97 -10.66 8.57
N ALA A 101 -30.10 -9.99 8.77
CA ALA A 101 -30.50 -8.75 8.12
C ALA A 101 -29.36 -7.71 8.17
N LEU A 102 -28.47 -7.76 7.17
CA LEU A 102 -27.46 -6.75 6.92
C LEU A 102 -28.15 -5.46 6.41
N PRO A 103 -27.54 -4.28 6.59
CA PRO A 103 -28.19 -2.97 6.57
C PRO A 103 -28.57 -2.55 5.14
N LYS A 104 -29.62 -3.15 4.58
CA LYS A 104 -30.16 -2.87 3.25
C LYS A 104 -30.79 -1.48 3.18
N SER A 105 -31.27 -0.91 4.29
CA SER A 105 -32.05 0.35 4.28
C SER A 105 -31.30 1.55 3.71
N LYS A 106 -30.04 1.78 4.11
CA LYS A 106 -29.31 2.99 3.71
C LYS A 106 -28.77 2.95 2.27
N ALA A 107 -28.34 1.77 1.81
CA ALA A 107 -27.90 1.60 0.43
C ALA A 107 -29.09 1.64 -0.54
N MET A 108 -30.23 1.06 -0.16
CA MET A 108 -31.46 1.12 -0.95
C MET A 108 -32.02 2.55 -1.02
N GLU A 109 -32.00 3.30 0.09
CA GLU A 109 -32.37 4.72 0.12
C GLU A 109 -31.47 5.57 -0.81
N ALA A 110 -30.16 5.28 -0.84
CA ALA A 110 -29.24 5.95 -1.75
C ALA A 110 -29.51 5.59 -3.22
N LEU A 111 -29.86 4.34 -3.54
CA LEU A 111 -30.23 3.93 -4.90
C LEU A 111 -31.48 4.66 -5.40
N SER A 112 -32.46 4.92 -4.53
CA SER A 112 -33.66 5.69 -4.87
C SER A 112 -33.36 7.17 -5.15
N ASN A 113 -32.33 7.74 -4.52
CA ASN A 113 -31.95 9.15 -4.67
C ASN A 113 -30.91 9.35 -5.79
N LYS A 114 -31.27 8.98 -7.02
CA LYS A 114 -30.41 9.10 -8.19
C LYS A 114 -30.35 10.55 -8.73
N PRO A 115 -29.15 11.12 -8.97
CA PRO A 115 -29.01 12.41 -9.65
C PRO A 115 -29.53 12.42 -11.11
N PRO A 116 -29.97 13.58 -11.65
CA PRO A 116 -30.51 13.65 -13.01
C PRO A 116 -29.46 13.39 -14.10
N ASN A 117 -28.20 13.77 -13.89
CA ASN A 117 -27.14 13.76 -14.91
C ASN A 117 -26.29 12.47 -14.95
N ILE A 118 -26.69 11.42 -14.24
CA ILE A 118 -25.97 10.13 -14.22
C ILE A 118 -26.88 9.01 -14.72
N THR A 119 -26.34 7.97 -15.35
CA THR A 119 -27.12 6.78 -15.71
C THR A 119 -27.44 5.95 -14.46
N HIS A 120 -28.50 5.15 -14.52
CA HIS A 120 -28.91 4.32 -13.38
C HIS A 120 -27.86 3.26 -13.04
N GLU A 121 -27.25 2.66 -14.06
CA GLU A 121 -26.17 1.67 -13.93
C GLU A 121 -24.94 2.27 -13.24
N ASN A 122 -24.49 3.45 -13.67
CA ASN A 122 -23.35 4.13 -13.06
C ASN A 122 -23.63 4.53 -11.61
N TRP A 123 -24.85 5.00 -11.32
CA TRP A 123 -25.26 5.32 -9.96
C TRP A 123 -25.26 4.08 -9.07
N THR A 124 -25.83 2.98 -9.56
CA THR A 124 -25.89 1.71 -8.82
C THR A 124 -24.50 1.16 -8.54
N SER A 125 -23.62 1.19 -9.53
CA SER A 125 -22.21 0.80 -9.38
C SER A 125 -21.49 1.63 -8.32
N LEU A 126 -21.70 2.96 -8.31
CA LEU A 126 -21.13 3.85 -7.29
C LEU A 126 -21.68 3.53 -5.90
N VAL A 127 -23.00 3.43 -5.75
CA VAL A 127 -23.62 3.13 -4.45
C VAL A 127 -23.15 1.78 -3.92
N ASN A 128 -23.02 0.77 -4.77
CA ASN A 128 -22.48 -0.54 -4.38
C ASN A 128 -21.01 -0.43 -3.96
N LYS A 129 -20.19 0.28 -4.72
CA LYS A 129 -18.77 0.51 -4.40
C LYS A 129 -18.59 1.18 -3.04
N TRP A 130 -19.38 2.20 -2.72
CA TRP A 130 -19.30 2.90 -1.42
C TRP A 130 -20.03 2.16 -0.29
N SER A 131 -20.93 1.24 -0.63
CA SER A 131 -21.61 0.37 0.35
C SER A 131 -20.74 -0.80 0.79
N ASP A 132 -19.75 -1.19 -0.01
CA ASP A 132 -18.77 -2.24 0.30
C ASP A 132 -18.04 -1.97 1.62
N LYS A 133 -18.01 -3.00 2.48
CA LYS A 133 -17.35 -2.98 3.79
C LYS A 133 -15.87 -2.66 3.68
N ARG A 134 -15.19 -3.13 2.63
CA ARG A 134 -13.76 -2.84 2.40
C ARG A 134 -13.54 -1.34 2.19
N ASN A 135 -14.31 -0.74 1.30
CA ASN A 135 -14.19 0.69 0.99
C ASN A 135 -14.57 1.56 2.19
N LYS A 136 -15.62 1.19 2.93
CA LYS A 136 -15.97 1.86 4.21
C LYS A 136 -14.82 1.84 5.21
N LYS A 137 -14.14 0.70 5.38
CA LYS A 137 -12.97 0.60 6.26
C LYS A 137 -11.84 1.52 5.81
N ILE A 138 -11.53 1.55 4.51
CA ILE A 138 -10.50 2.44 3.95
C ILE A 138 -10.88 3.91 4.17
N CYS A 139 -12.13 4.30 3.96
CA CYS A 139 -12.61 5.66 4.21
C CYS A 139 -12.45 6.06 5.68
N GLN A 140 -12.77 5.15 6.60
CA GLN A 140 -12.60 5.38 8.03
C GLN A 140 -11.12 5.55 8.40
N MET A 141 -10.25 4.65 7.94
CA MET A 141 -8.80 4.78 8.14
C MET A 141 -8.26 6.09 7.55
N ASN A 142 -8.70 6.50 6.36
CA ASN A 142 -8.29 7.77 5.76
C ASN A 142 -8.74 8.98 6.58
N LYS A 143 -9.92 8.90 7.21
CA LYS A 143 -10.41 9.94 8.12
C LYS A 143 -9.56 10.02 9.38
N GLU A 144 -9.31 8.89 10.03
CA GLU A 144 -8.43 8.80 11.20
C GLU A 144 -7.02 9.28 10.89
N ASN A 145 -6.47 8.88 9.74
CA ASN A 145 -5.17 9.36 9.28
C ASN A 145 -5.14 10.87 9.12
N ARG A 146 -6.19 11.48 8.53
CA ARG A 146 -6.31 12.94 8.39
C ARG A 146 -6.37 13.64 9.74
N GLU A 147 -7.13 13.10 10.69
CA GLU A 147 -7.24 13.64 12.06
C GLU A 147 -5.92 13.48 12.84
N ALA A 148 -5.14 12.43 12.55
CA ALA A 148 -3.84 12.19 13.16
C ALA A 148 -2.68 13.00 12.55
N VAL A 149 -2.89 13.68 11.41
CA VAL A 149 -1.85 14.53 10.81
C VAL A 149 -1.57 15.74 11.71
N ARG A 150 -0.44 15.69 12.43
CA ARG A 150 0.01 16.79 13.31
C ARG A 150 0.73 17.92 12.57
N GLN A 151 1.37 17.60 11.45
CA GLN A 151 2.14 18.53 10.64
C GLN A 151 1.68 18.37 9.20
N HIS A 152 1.09 19.42 8.64
CA HIS A 152 0.77 19.41 7.22
C HIS A 152 2.06 19.31 6.43
N GLN A 153 2.10 18.42 5.44
CA GLN A 153 3.14 18.51 4.43
C GLN A 153 3.10 19.92 3.83
N LYS A 154 4.28 20.51 3.57
CA LYS A 154 4.36 21.77 2.82
C LYS A 154 3.53 21.59 1.56
N THR A 155 2.37 22.22 1.54
CA THR A 155 1.46 22.15 0.39
C THR A 155 2.11 23.05 -0.66
N GLY A 156 2.77 22.41 -1.61
CA GLY A 156 3.57 23.02 -2.65
C GLY A 156 4.05 21.95 -3.61
N SER A 157 4.62 22.35 -4.75
CA SER A 157 5.04 21.44 -5.83
C SER A 157 6.15 20.44 -5.46
N MET A 158 6.67 20.48 -4.23
CA MET A 158 7.82 19.69 -3.81
C MET A 158 7.54 18.93 -2.51
N SER A 159 7.71 17.61 -2.57
CA SER A 159 7.68 16.75 -1.39
C SER A 159 8.82 17.09 -0.40
N TYR A 160 8.68 16.69 0.87
CA TYR A 160 9.75 16.82 1.88
C TYR A 160 11.07 16.20 1.43
N VAL A 161 11.03 15.04 0.77
CA VAL A 161 12.23 14.33 0.29
C VAL A 161 12.93 15.12 -0.81
N SER A 162 12.16 15.68 -1.73
CA SER A 162 12.68 16.53 -2.81
C SER A 162 13.25 17.84 -2.26
N TYR A 163 12.56 18.45 -1.30
CA TYR A 163 13.02 19.68 -0.64
C TYR A 163 14.29 19.44 0.20
N PHE A 164 14.40 18.32 0.91
CA PHE A 164 15.61 17.91 1.63
C PHE A 164 16.80 17.76 0.69
N SER A 165 16.61 17.05 -0.42
CA SER A 165 17.65 16.86 -1.44
C SER A 165 18.10 18.19 -2.06
N LYS A 166 17.17 19.13 -2.24
CA LYS A 166 17.47 20.49 -2.71
C LYS A 166 18.27 21.29 -1.69
N LEU A 167 17.80 21.34 -0.43
CA LEU A 167 18.52 22.04 0.64
C LEU A 167 19.93 21.50 0.85
N LYS A 168 20.08 20.17 0.82
CA LYS A 168 21.37 19.49 0.92
C LYS A 168 22.37 20.02 -0.11
N LYS A 169 21.93 20.19 -1.35
CA LYS A 169 22.78 20.73 -2.44
C LYS A 169 23.00 22.24 -2.30
N ASP A 170 21.93 23.00 -2.12
CA ASP A 170 21.94 24.46 -2.27
C ASP A 170 22.52 25.18 -1.04
N LYS A 171 22.23 24.68 0.17
CA LYS A 171 22.53 25.36 1.45
C LYS A 171 23.57 24.63 2.30
N TYR A 172 23.63 23.30 2.19
CA TYR A 172 24.46 22.47 3.07
C TYR A 172 25.67 21.84 2.37
N ASN A 173 26.07 22.28 1.18
CA ASN A 173 27.26 21.78 0.48
C ASN A 173 27.31 20.24 0.35
N ASN A 174 26.17 19.62 0.05
CA ASN A 174 25.96 18.17 0.00
C ASN A 174 26.09 17.43 1.35
N HIS A 175 26.16 18.13 2.48
CA HIS A 175 25.97 17.53 3.80
C HIS A 175 24.50 17.42 4.19
N ASP A 176 24.17 16.38 4.95
CA ASP A 176 22.81 16.21 5.47
C ASP A 176 22.50 17.28 6.52
N PRO A 177 21.43 18.08 6.34
CA PRO A 177 21.04 19.07 7.34
C PRO A 177 20.61 18.41 8.64
N SER A 178 20.95 19.05 9.77
CA SER A 178 20.47 18.61 11.08
C SER A 178 18.93 18.64 11.12
N PRO A 179 18.26 17.69 11.81
CA PRO A 179 16.80 17.69 11.92
C PRO A 179 16.22 19.01 12.43
N ILE A 180 16.92 19.70 13.33
CA ILE A 180 16.51 21.01 13.87
C ILE A 180 16.60 22.10 12.80
N GLU A 181 17.65 22.09 11.99
CA GLU A 181 17.85 23.09 10.94
C GLU A 181 16.91 22.87 9.77
N PHE A 182 16.71 21.60 9.37
CA PHE A 182 15.72 21.24 8.37
C PHE A 182 14.32 21.64 8.80
N PHE A 183 13.96 21.46 10.07
CA PHE A 183 12.68 21.90 10.61
C PHE A 183 12.51 23.42 10.51
N LYS A 184 13.53 24.20 10.85
CA LYS A 184 13.51 25.66 10.69
C LYS A 184 13.33 26.05 9.21
N ASP A 185 14.11 25.52 8.29
CA ASP A 185 13.97 25.84 6.86
C ASP A 185 12.60 25.43 6.29
N THR A 186 12.01 24.37 6.85
CA THR A 186 10.70 23.88 6.42
C THR A 186 9.52 24.60 7.06
N HIS A 187 9.65 25.17 8.26
CA HIS A 187 8.51 25.72 9.03
C HIS A 187 8.67 27.18 9.46
N THR A 188 9.87 27.76 9.40
CA THR A 188 10.09 29.20 9.59
C THR A 188 10.25 29.86 8.23
N ASN A 189 9.12 30.13 7.58
CA ASN A 189 9.06 31.16 6.55
C ASN A 189 9.37 32.50 7.26
N SER A 190 10.57 33.05 7.06
CA SER A 190 10.65 34.51 7.07
C SER A 190 9.93 34.95 5.82
N LYS A 191 8.77 35.58 6.00
CA LYS A 191 8.09 36.34 4.96
C LYS A 191 8.99 37.55 4.71
N THR A 192 10.08 37.35 3.98
CA THR A 192 10.87 38.48 3.50
C THR A 192 10.05 39.07 2.38
N ASP A 193 9.51 40.26 2.65
CA ASP A 193 8.97 41.20 1.68
C ASP A 193 9.72 41.09 0.35
N SER A 194 9.12 40.42 -0.61
CA SER A 194 9.42 40.60 -2.02
C SER A 194 8.12 41.00 -2.69
N MET A 195 7.64 42.19 -2.33
CA MET A 195 6.91 43.02 -3.28
C MET A 195 7.96 43.82 -4.06
N SER A 196 8.20 43.39 -5.30
CA SER A 196 8.72 44.22 -6.39
C SER A 196 7.84 43.98 -7.61
#